data_AF-A0A415IE65-F1
#
_entry.id   AF-A0A415IE65-F1
#
_cell.length_a   1.000
_cell.length_b   1.000
_cell.length_c   1.000
_cell.angle_alpha   90.00
_cell.angle_beta   90.00
_cell.angle_gamma   90.00
#
_symmetry.space_group_name_H-M   'P 1'
#
loop_
_entity.id
_entity.type
_entity.pdbx_description
1 polymer ?
#
loop_
_entity_poly.entity_id
_entity_poly.type
_entity_poly.pdbx_seq_one_letter_code
_entity_poly.pdbx_strand_id
1 'polypeptide(L)'
;MGENNIQKREDVLFERISQLIDESRRKVKTTINTAMVYTNYGVGSYIVEDEQQGEQRAAYGKAVLKRISEKLTDKYGEGWSVETLKKCRKFFQIYSPVTGSIPKNQLKSVYGVDQIHPFTLSWSHYLVLMRIKNDEERNFYEIESQKQDWSVRQLQRQYASSLYERLALSRNKDEVMRLAKEGQTVEKPDDVIKDPLTLEFLGLKVDDSYSETKLESAIISKMRDFLLEMGKGFLFEARQKRFTFDEEHFYVDLVFYNRLLQCYCLIDLKKDKLTHQDLGQMQMYVNYFDRYVKQDFEKPTIGILLCKKKNDALVDLTLPKDANIYASAYELYLPNKALLQSKVKEWIEEFKEYEPDADNTNKE
;
A
#
# COMPACT_ATOMS: atom_id res chain seq x y z
N MET A 1 4.09 22.20 47.11
CA MET A 1 4.63 20.94 46.53
C MET A 1 3.61 19.80 46.46
N GLY A 2 2.46 19.85 47.16
CA GLY A 2 1.45 18.78 47.13
C GLY A 2 0.50 18.77 45.92
N GLU A 3 -0.03 19.93 45.52
CA GLU A 3 -1.03 20.02 44.43
C GLU A 3 -0.50 19.58 43.06
N ASN A 4 0.75 19.94 42.73
CA ASN A 4 1.38 19.58 41.45
C ASN A 4 1.61 18.06 41.28
N ASN A 5 1.66 17.33 42.41
CA ASN A 5 1.86 15.87 42.42
C ASN A 5 0.52 15.11 42.35
N ILE A 6 -0.57 15.74 42.80
CA ILE A 6 -1.95 15.23 42.69
C ILE A 6 -2.42 15.38 41.24
N GLN A 7 -2.26 16.56 40.63
CA GLN A 7 -2.62 16.79 39.23
C GLN A 7 -1.90 15.81 38.29
N LYS A 8 -0.59 15.60 38.48
CA LYS A 8 0.18 14.66 37.68
C LYS A 8 -0.29 13.21 37.83
N ARG A 9 -0.79 12.84 39.02
CA ARG A 9 -1.39 11.51 39.26
C ARG A 9 -2.74 11.38 38.57
N GLU A 10 -3.57 12.42 38.60
CA GLU A 10 -4.86 12.47 37.92
C GLU A 10 -4.69 12.39 36.40
N ASP A 11 -3.74 13.11 35.81
CA ASP A 11 -3.44 13.07 34.38
C ASP A 11 -2.98 11.67 33.95
N VAL A 12 -2.10 11.02 34.72
CA VAL A 12 -1.66 9.64 34.44
C VAL A 12 -2.81 8.63 34.58
N LEU A 13 -3.70 8.83 35.55
CA LEU A 13 -4.89 7.98 35.71
C LEU A 13 -5.87 8.18 34.55
N PHE A 14 -6.12 9.42 34.13
CA PHE A 14 -6.96 9.76 32.99
C PHE A 14 -6.42 9.14 31.69
N GLU A 15 -5.11 9.24 31.43
CA GLU A 15 -4.48 8.62 30.25
C GLU A 15 -4.64 7.10 30.26
N ARG A 16 -4.44 6.44 31.42
CA ARG A 16 -4.62 4.98 31.54
C ARG A 16 -6.07 4.54 31.29
N ILE A 17 -7.04 5.28 31.83
CA ILE A 17 -8.46 4.99 31.62
C ILE A 17 -8.84 5.24 30.14
N SER A 18 -8.37 6.34 29.56
CA SER A 18 -8.61 6.68 28.15
C SER A 18 -8.02 5.62 27.22
N GLN A 19 -6.78 5.17 27.47
CA GLN A 19 -6.15 4.07 26.75
C GLN A 19 -6.97 2.77 26.82
N LEU A 20 -7.47 2.40 28.01
CA LEU A 20 -8.31 1.22 28.19
C LEU A 20 -9.63 1.33 27.38
N ILE A 21 -10.26 2.50 27.40
CA ILE A 21 -11.48 2.76 26.63
C ILE A 21 -11.19 2.66 25.12
N ASP A 22 -10.10 3.25 24.65
CA ASP A 22 -9.72 3.25 23.24
C ASP A 22 -9.28 1.86 22.75
N GLU A 23 -8.62 1.07 23.59
CA GLU A 23 -8.33 -0.34 23.33
C GLU A 23 -9.60 -1.18 23.22
N SER A 24 -10.53 -1.02 24.16
CA SER A 24 -11.82 -1.71 24.13
C SER A 24 -12.61 -1.37 22.86
N ARG A 25 -12.69 -0.08 22.52
CA ARG A 25 -13.34 0.39 21.27
C ARG A 25 -12.67 -0.17 20.02
N ARG A 26 -11.33 -0.18 19.97
CA ARG A 26 -10.57 -0.78 18.86
C ARG A 26 -10.89 -2.27 18.72
N LYS A 27 -10.87 -3.02 19.83
CA LYS A 27 -11.16 -4.46 19.84
C LYS A 27 -12.57 -4.76 19.35
N VAL A 28 -13.58 -4.05 19.87
CA VAL A 28 -14.98 -4.19 19.43
C VAL A 28 -15.11 -3.92 17.93
N LYS A 29 -14.50 -2.83 17.44
CA LYS A 29 -14.53 -2.48 16.01
C LYS A 29 -13.90 -3.59 15.14
N THR A 30 -12.76 -4.13 15.53
CA THR A 30 -12.09 -5.22 14.80
C THR A 30 -12.95 -6.47 14.82
N THR A 31 -13.47 -6.89 15.97
CA THR A 31 -14.36 -8.05 16.08
C THR A 31 -15.62 -7.91 15.21
N ILE A 32 -16.25 -6.74 15.21
CA ILE A 32 -17.42 -6.46 14.35
C ILE A 32 -17.04 -6.56 12.86
N ASN A 33 -15.92 -5.95 12.46
CA ASN A 33 -15.46 -6.00 11.07
C ASN A 33 -15.21 -7.44 10.61
N THR A 34 -14.50 -8.22 11.41
CA THR A 34 -14.21 -9.63 11.13
C THR A 34 -15.49 -10.46 11.06
N ALA A 35 -16.38 -10.35 12.05
CA ALA A 35 -17.65 -11.07 12.07
C ALA A 35 -18.53 -10.72 10.86
N MET A 36 -18.55 -9.45 10.46
CA MET A 36 -19.30 -8.99 9.28
C MET A 36 -18.74 -9.60 7.99
N VAL A 37 -17.41 -9.68 7.84
CA VAL A 37 -16.79 -10.28 6.64
C VAL A 37 -17.11 -11.77 6.56
N TYR A 38 -16.95 -12.51 7.65
CA TYR A 38 -17.29 -13.94 7.67
C TYR A 38 -18.78 -14.19 7.46
N THR A 39 -19.65 -13.34 7.99
CA THR A 39 -21.10 -13.42 7.75
C THR A 39 -21.41 -13.23 6.26
N ASN A 40 -20.83 -12.21 5.63
CA ASN A 40 -21.04 -11.96 4.20
C ASN A 40 -20.46 -13.08 3.33
N TYR A 41 -19.32 -13.66 3.71
CA TYR A 41 -18.77 -14.84 3.05
C TYR A 41 -19.70 -16.05 3.15
N GLY A 42 -20.19 -16.36 4.35
CA GLY A 42 -21.13 -17.46 4.60
C GLY A 42 -22.46 -17.29 3.87
N VAL A 43 -23.01 -16.07 3.84
CA VAL A 43 -24.20 -15.74 3.04
C VAL A 43 -23.94 -15.99 1.56
N GLY A 44 -22.77 -15.60 1.05
CA GLY A 44 -22.36 -15.88 -0.32
C GLY A 44 -22.28 -17.38 -0.62
N SER A 45 -21.76 -18.16 0.32
CA SER A 45 -21.68 -19.61 0.23
C SER A 45 -23.05 -20.25 0.08
N TYR A 46 -24.01 -19.89 0.95
CA TYR A 46 -25.38 -20.41 0.87
C TYR A 46 -26.07 -20.06 -0.45
N ILE A 47 -25.83 -18.86 -0.98
CA ILE A 47 -26.39 -18.46 -2.27
C ILE A 47 -25.81 -19.31 -3.41
N VAL A 48 -24.50 -19.54 -3.43
CA VAL A 48 -23.85 -20.33 -4.49
C VAL A 48 -24.23 -21.81 -4.39
N GLU A 49 -24.34 -22.37 -3.19
CA GLU A 49 -24.77 -23.76 -2.99
C GLU A 49 -26.21 -23.99 -3.48
N ASP A 50 -27.13 -23.07 -3.17
CA ASP A 50 -28.52 -23.11 -3.65
C ASP A 50 -28.59 -23.02 -5.19
N GLU A 51 -27.79 -22.13 -5.80
CA GLU A 51 -27.70 -22.01 -7.27
C GLU A 51 -27.15 -23.29 -7.94
N GLN A 52 -26.22 -24.00 -7.29
CA GLN A 52 -25.61 -25.24 -7.80
C GLN A 52 -26.52 -26.47 -7.65
N GLN A 53 -27.42 -26.50 -6.67
CA GLN A 53 -28.29 -27.65 -6.38
C GLN A 53 -29.58 -27.75 -7.22
N GLY A 54 -29.80 -26.87 -8.20
CA GLY A 54 -30.60 -27.25 -9.38
C GLY A 54 -31.69 -26.32 -9.91
N GLU A 55 -31.44 -25.02 -10.13
CA GLU A 55 -32.27 -24.26 -11.08
C GLU A 55 -31.43 -23.28 -11.93
N GLN A 56 -30.86 -23.79 -13.02
CA GLN A 56 -30.25 -22.98 -14.08
C GLN A 56 -31.29 -22.17 -14.88
N ARG A 57 -31.91 -21.18 -14.23
CA ARG A 57 -32.52 -20.06 -14.95
C ARG A 57 -32.08 -18.77 -14.29
N ALA A 58 -31.39 -17.92 -15.03
CA ALA A 58 -31.02 -16.56 -14.60
C ALA A 58 -32.23 -15.74 -14.10
N ALA A 59 -33.45 -16.09 -14.53
CA ALA A 59 -34.71 -15.54 -14.02
C ALA A 59 -35.09 -16.05 -12.62
N TYR A 60 -34.86 -17.34 -12.32
CA TYR A 60 -35.14 -17.95 -11.02
C TYR A 60 -34.23 -17.37 -9.94
N GLY A 61 -32.91 -17.32 -10.18
CA GLY A 61 -31.94 -16.73 -9.24
C GLY A 61 -32.23 -15.26 -8.92
N LYS A 62 -32.69 -14.46 -9.91
CA LYS A 62 -33.11 -13.07 -9.68
C LYS A 62 -34.34 -12.97 -8.77
N ALA A 63 -35.34 -13.83 -8.96
CA ALA A 63 -36.55 -13.86 -8.14
C ALA A 63 -36.28 -14.37 -6.72
N VAL A 64 -35.39 -15.35 -6.56
CA VAL A 64 -34.96 -15.88 -5.27
C VAL A 64 -34.24 -14.81 -4.45
N LEU A 65 -33.25 -14.12 -5.01
CA LEU A 65 -32.53 -13.05 -4.29
C LEU A 65 -33.47 -11.91 -3.86
N LYS A 66 -34.47 -11.56 -4.69
CA LYS A 66 -35.46 -10.56 -4.32
C LYS A 66 -36.28 -10.98 -3.09
N ARG A 67 -36.84 -12.19 -3.10
CA ARG A 67 -37.62 -12.72 -1.97
C ARG A 67 -36.79 -12.86 -0.69
N ILE A 68 -35.54 -13.31 -0.82
CA ILE A 68 -34.62 -13.42 0.32
C ILE A 68 -34.29 -12.02 0.88
N SER A 69 -34.03 -11.04 0.01
CA SER A 69 -33.77 -9.66 0.41
C SER A 69 -34.94 -9.05 1.20
N GLU A 70 -36.17 -9.23 0.72
CA GLU A 70 -37.39 -8.78 1.42
C GLU A 70 -37.47 -9.43 2.82
N LYS A 71 -37.40 -10.76 2.91
CA LYS A 71 -37.47 -11.48 4.19
C LYS A 71 -36.35 -11.12 5.17
N LEU A 72 -35.12 -10.94 4.68
CA LEU A 72 -33.99 -10.57 5.53
C LEU A 72 -34.11 -9.12 6.01
N THR A 73 -34.60 -8.23 5.15
CA THR A 73 -34.83 -6.83 5.51
C THR A 73 -35.95 -6.71 6.54
N ASP A 74 -37.04 -7.47 6.39
CA ASP A 74 -38.15 -7.50 7.35
C ASP A 74 -37.70 -8.03 8.72
N LYS A 75 -36.80 -9.03 8.75
CA LYS A 75 -36.35 -9.66 9.99
C LYS A 75 -35.21 -8.92 10.69
N TYR A 76 -34.26 -8.38 9.93
CA TYR A 76 -32.98 -7.85 10.45
C TYR A 76 -32.78 -6.35 10.19
N GLY A 77 -33.71 -5.70 9.48
CA GLY A 77 -33.64 -4.28 9.14
C GLY A 77 -32.82 -3.98 7.89
N GLU A 78 -32.50 -2.70 7.71
CA GLU A 78 -31.75 -2.21 6.54
C GLU A 78 -30.37 -2.88 6.40
N GLY A 79 -29.90 -3.02 5.15
CA GLY A 79 -28.59 -3.59 4.83
C GLY A 79 -28.65 -4.90 4.03
N TRP A 80 -29.80 -5.57 3.97
CA TRP A 80 -30.01 -6.83 3.26
C TRP A 80 -30.63 -6.67 1.87
N SER A 81 -30.25 -5.62 1.16
CA SER A 81 -30.69 -5.38 -0.22
C SER A 81 -30.26 -6.51 -1.16
N VAL A 82 -30.95 -6.65 -2.30
CA VAL A 82 -30.55 -7.56 -3.38
C VAL A 82 -29.10 -7.29 -3.82
N GLU A 83 -28.67 -6.03 -3.79
CA GLU A 83 -27.30 -5.65 -4.13
C GLU A 83 -26.28 -6.15 -3.10
N THR A 84 -26.63 -6.13 -1.81
CA THR A 84 -25.81 -6.73 -0.74
C THR A 84 -25.65 -8.23 -0.98
N LEU A 85 -26.75 -8.94 -1.26
CA LEU A 85 -26.70 -10.38 -1.51
C LEU A 85 -25.85 -10.73 -2.75
N LYS A 86 -25.94 -9.94 -3.83
CA LYS A 86 -25.06 -10.08 -4.99
C LYS A 86 -23.59 -9.87 -4.63
N LYS A 87 -23.27 -8.90 -3.77
CA LYS A 87 -21.90 -8.66 -3.28
C LYS A 87 -21.42 -9.83 -2.43
N CYS A 88 -22.24 -10.37 -1.54
CA CYS A 88 -21.90 -11.58 -0.76
C CYS A 88 -21.62 -12.77 -1.67
N ARG A 89 -22.48 -13.03 -2.67
CA ARG A 89 -22.26 -14.08 -3.68
C ARG A 89 -20.94 -13.89 -4.43
N LYS A 90 -20.70 -12.68 -4.94
CA LYS A 90 -19.45 -12.35 -5.64
C LYS A 90 -18.23 -12.52 -4.74
N PHE A 91 -18.34 -12.14 -3.47
CA PHE A 91 -17.27 -12.26 -2.48
C PHE A 91 -16.86 -13.72 -2.29
N PHE A 92 -17.84 -14.59 -2.07
CA PHE A 92 -17.59 -16.01 -1.97
C PHE A 92 -16.97 -16.59 -3.25
N GLN A 93 -17.46 -16.21 -4.43
CA GLN A 93 -16.90 -16.68 -5.71
C GLN A 93 -15.44 -16.26 -5.93
N ILE A 94 -15.02 -15.10 -5.43
CA ILE A 94 -13.65 -14.59 -5.58
C ILE A 94 -12.70 -15.25 -4.57
N TYR A 95 -13.15 -15.45 -3.33
CA TYR A 95 -12.30 -15.89 -2.22
C TYR A 95 -12.46 -17.38 -1.86
N SER A 96 -13.35 -18.11 -2.53
CA SER A 96 -13.44 -19.57 -2.39
C SER A 96 -12.26 -20.26 -3.09
N PRO A 97 -11.65 -21.29 -2.48
CA PRO A 97 -10.65 -22.09 -3.15
C PRO A 97 -11.20 -22.69 -4.44
N VAL A 98 -10.37 -22.70 -5.49
CA VAL A 98 -10.67 -23.27 -6.81
C VAL A 98 -10.80 -24.81 -6.75
N THR A 99 -10.35 -25.44 -5.67
CA THR A 99 -10.55 -26.88 -5.44
C THR A 99 -12.00 -27.14 -5.00
N GLY A 100 -12.80 -27.67 -5.93
CA GLY A 100 -14.24 -27.96 -5.83
C GLY A 100 -14.70 -28.95 -4.75
N SER A 101 -14.19 -28.83 -3.54
CA SER A 101 -14.54 -29.65 -2.38
C SER A 101 -14.55 -28.77 -1.14
N ILE A 102 -15.58 -27.96 -0.95
CA ILE A 102 -15.93 -27.51 0.39
C ILE A 102 -16.60 -28.70 1.06
N PRO A 103 -16.00 -29.32 2.10
CA PRO A 103 -16.67 -30.40 2.79
C PRO A 103 -17.95 -29.84 3.44
N LYS A 104 -19.10 -30.40 3.05
CA LYS A 104 -20.48 -30.04 3.49
C LYS A 104 -20.69 -29.87 5.00
N ASN A 105 -19.69 -30.20 5.83
CA ASN A 105 -19.77 -30.21 7.29
C ASN A 105 -18.94 -29.13 8.01
N GLN A 106 -18.12 -28.30 7.34
CA GLN A 106 -17.29 -27.29 8.03
C GLN A 106 -17.94 -25.89 8.15
N LEU A 107 -19.01 -25.60 7.41
CA LEU A 107 -19.72 -24.30 7.46
C LEU A 107 -20.72 -24.15 8.63
N LYS A 108 -20.80 -25.12 9.55
CA LYS A 108 -21.81 -25.12 10.65
C LYS A 108 -21.52 -24.12 11.78
N SER A 109 -20.46 -23.33 11.68
CA SER A 109 -20.14 -22.27 12.61
C SER A 109 -19.67 -21.05 11.83
N VAL A 110 -20.18 -19.86 12.18
CA VAL A 110 -19.66 -18.55 11.70
C VAL A 110 -18.15 -18.42 12.00
N TYR A 111 -17.61 -19.25 12.91
CA TYR A 111 -16.20 -19.35 13.30
C TYR A 111 -15.47 -20.58 12.71
N GLY A 112 -16.11 -21.39 11.86
CA GLY A 112 -15.49 -22.54 11.18
C GLY A 112 -14.79 -22.20 9.86
N VAL A 113 -14.95 -20.95 9.39
CA VAL A 113 -14.43 -20.43 8.12
C VAL A 113 -12.93 -20.05 8.22
N ASP A 114 -12.37 -20.03 9.43
CA ASP A 114 -10.96 -19.71 9.71
C ASP A 114 -9.95 -20.63 9.00
N GLN A 115 -10.40 -21.75 8.42
CA GLN A 115 -9.51 -22.70 7.72
C GLN A 115 -9.34 -22.42 6.22
N ILE A 116 -10.10 -21.50 5.62
CA ILE A 116 -10.14 -21.34 4.15
C ILE A 116 -9.36 -20.10 3.67
N HIS A 117 -9.58 -18.94 4.29
CA HIS A 117 -8.85 -17.70 4.02
C HIS A 117 -8.90 -16.81 5.27
N PRO A 118 -7.75 -16.37 5.83
CA PRO A 118 -7.77 -15.49 6.98
C PRO A 118 -8.23 -14.09 6.53
N PHE A 119 -9.48 -13.71 6.83
CA PHE A 119 -9.97 -12.37 6.51
C PHE A 119 -9.49 -11.37 7.56
N THR A 120 -8.55 -10.51 7.17
CA THR A 120 -7.87 -9.58 8.08
C THR A 120 -8.34 -8.13 7.91
N LEU A 121 -9.03 -7.82 6.80
CA LEU A 121 -9.52 -6.48 6.49
C LEU A 121 -11.03 -6.34 6.77
N SER A 122 -11.53 -5.11 6.82
CA SER A 122 -12.98 -4.87 6.95
C SER A 122 -13.74 -5.11 5.65
N TRP A 123 -15.05 -5.35 5.73
CA TRP A 123 -15.92 -5.54 4.56
C TRP A 123 -15.78 -4.43 3.51
N SER A 124 -15.58 -3.18 3.95
CA SER A 124 -15.40 -2.05 3.04
C SER A 124 -14.13 -2.14 2.20
N HIS A 125 -13.05 -2.75 2.71
CA HIS A 125 -11.86 -3.03 1.91
C HIS A 125 -12.15 -4.09 0.86
N TYR A 126 -12.80 -5.20 1.25
CA TYR A 126 -13.17 -6.28 0.33
C TYR A 126 -14.12 -5.80 -0.78
N LEU A 127 -15.02 -4.84 -0.51
CA LEU A 127 -15.84 -4.20 -1.54
C LEU A 127 -15.03 -3.47 -2.63
N VAL A 128 -13.84 -2.97 -2.30
CA VAL A 128 -12.89 -2.37 -3.25
C VAL A 128 -12.10 -3.46 -3.95
N LEU A 129 -11.51 -4.40 -3.20
CA LEU A 129 -10.68 -5.49 -3.72
C LEU A 129 -11.43 -6.38 -4.73
N MET A 130 -12.71 -6.68 -4.49
CA MET A 130 -13.55 -7.46 -5.41
C MET A 130 -13.78 -6.80 -6.78
N ARG A 131 -13.43 -5.52 -6.95
CA ARG A 131 -13.53 -4.82 -8.25
C ARG A 131 -12.29 -5.04 -9.12
N ILE A 132 -11.18 -5.44 -8.49
CA ILE A 132 -9.93 -5.74 -9.15
C ILE A 132 -10.08 -7.09 -9.85
N LYS A 133 -9.83 -7.13 -11.16
CA LYS A 133 -10.03 -8.34 -11.98
C LYS A 133 -8.84 -9.29 -11.89
N ASN A 134 -7.62 -8.77 -11.84
CA ASN A 134 -6.41 -9.58 -11.71
C ASN A 134 -6.27 -10.06 -10.26
N ASP A 135 -6.11 -11.37 -10.07
CA ASP A 135 -6.00 -11.99 -8.75
C ASP A 135 -4.68 -11.66 -8.05
N GLU A 136 -3.57 -11.56 -8.79
CA GLU A 136 -2.25 -11.19 -8.25
C GLU A 136 -2.25 -9.74 -7.76
N GLU A 137 -2.81 -8.83 -8.56
CA GLU A 137 -2.98 -7.43 -8.21
C GLU A 137 -3.86 -7.30 -6.94
N ARG A 138 -4.96 -8.05 -6.89
CA ARG A 138 -5.87 -8.04 -5.73
C ARG A 138 -5.16 -8.50 -4.46
N ASN A 139 -4.41 -9.61 -4.53
CA ASN A 139 -3.68 -10.15 -3.40
C ASN A 139 -2.60 -9.19 -2.91
N PHE A 140 -1.87 -8.55 -3.84
CA PHE A 140 -0.89 -7.51 -3.49
C PHE A 140 -1.54 -6.38 -2.67
N TYR A 141 -2.65 -5.80 -3.14
CA TYR A 141 -3.33 -4.72 -2.43
C TYR A 141 -3.95 -5.16 -1.11
N GLU A 142 -4.37 -6.41 -0.98
CA GLU A 142 -4.86 -6.99 0.28
C GLU A 142 -3.74 -7.09 1.32
N ILE A 143 -2.60 -7.68 0.93
CA ILE A 143 -1.42 -7.83 1.79
C ILE A 143 -0.89 -6.47 2.22
N GLU A 144 -0.75 -5.53 1.28
CA GLU A 144 -0.25 -4.18 1.59
C GLU A 144 -1.22 -3.41 2.49
N SER A 145 -2.53 -3.55 2.26
CA SER A 145 -3.52 -2.91 3.13
C SER A 145 -3.42 -3.42 4.57
N GLN A 146 -3.18 -4.72 4.76
CA GLN A 146 -2.99 -5.30 6.08
C GLN A 146 -1.66 -4.88 6.69
N LYS A 147 -0.55 -4.98 5.95
CA LYS A 147 0.81 -4.69 6.46
C LYS A 147 1.04 -3.21 6.77
N GLN A 148 0.26 -2.31 6.16
CA GLN A 148 0.40 -0.86 6.32
C GLN A 148 -0.79 -0.19 7.00
N ASP A 149 -1.74 -0.98 7.50
CA ASP A 149 -2.99 -0.49 8.09
C ASP A 149 -3.67 0.57 7.21
N TRP A 150 -3.70 0.34 5.89
CA TRP A 150 -4.33 1.28 4.97
C TRP A 150 -5.83 1.34 5.26
N SER A 151 -6.35 2.55 5.42
CA SER A 151 -7.78 2.79 5.34
C SER A 151 -8.31 2.54 3.92
N VAL A 152 -9.62 2.35 3.78
CA VAL A 152 -10.30 2.18 2.49
C VAL A 152 -9.92 3.28 1.49
N ARG A 153 -9.78 4.52 1.96
CA ARG A 153 -9.36 5.65 1.13
C ARG A 153 -7.92 5.52 0.65
N GLN A 154 -7.02 5.03 1.50
CA GLN A 154 -5.62 4.80 1.14
C GLN A 154 -5.50 3.65 0.14
N LEU A 155 -6.21 2.53 0.36
CA LEU A 155 -6.32 1.44 -0.61
C LEU A 155 -6.81 1.94 -1.97
N GLN A 156 -7.93 2.68 -2.00
CA GLN A 156 -8.46 3.24 -3.24
C GLN A 156 -7.47 4.16 -3.93
N ARG A 157 -6.72 4.96 -3.18
CA ARG A 157 -5.70 5.86 -3.73
C ARG A 157 -4.52 5.09 -4.32
N GLN A 158 -3.97 4.11 -3.61
CA GLN A 158 -2.86 3.29 -4.09
C GLN A 158 -3.25 2.46 -5.32
N TYR A 159 -4.49 1.96 -5.32
CA TYR A 159 -5.08 1.32 -6.50
C TYR A 159 -5.30 2.30 -7.65
N ALA A 160 -5.82 3.50 -7.36
CA ALA A 160 -6.03 4.53 -8.37
C ALA A 160 -4.71 4.90 -9.02
N SER A 161 -3.64 4.99 -8.23
CA SER A 161 -2.30 5.29 -8.70
C SER A 161 -1.55 4.08 -9.30
N SER A 162 -2.19 2.93 -9.54
CA SER A 162 -1.54 1.78 -10.18
C SER A 162 -0.20 1.38 -9.54
N LEU A 163 -0.15 1.36 -8.20
CA LEU A 163 1.07 1.01 -7.45
C LEU A 163 1.62 -0.35 -7.88
N TYR A 164 0.74 -1.36 -7.99
CA TYR A 164 1.12 -2.71 -8.41
C TYR A 164 1.80 -2.69 -9.78
N GLU A 165 1.19 -2.03 -10.75
CA GLU A 165 1.68 -2.00 -12.12
C GLU A 165 3.02 -1.25 -12.24
N ARG A 166 3.20 -0.15 -11.49
CA ARG A 166 4.48 0.57 -11.46
C ARG A 166 5.60 -0.29 -10.86
N LEU A 167 5.33 -0.98 -9.76
CA LEU A 167 6.31 -1.88 -9.13
C LEU A 167 6.60 -3.10 -9.99
N ALA A 168 5.60 -3.62 -10.71
CA ALA A 168 5.77 -4.75 -11.59
C ALA A 168 6.66 -4.41 -12.79
N LEU A 169 6.48 -3.24 -13.40
CA LEU A 169 7.28 -2.81 -14.56
C LEU A 169 8.74 -2.47 -14.22
N SER A 170 9.05 -2.20 -12.95
CA SER A 170 10.40 -1.86 -12.50
C SER A 170 11.19 -3.07 -11.99
N ARG A 171 10.63 -4.29 -12.00
CA ARG A 171 11.21 -5.50 -11.39
C ARG A 171 11.14 -6.71 -12.33
N ASN A 172 11.81 -7.81 -11.99
CA ASN A 172 11.74 -9.08 -12.71
C ASN A 172 10.58 -9.98 -12.22
N LYS A 173 10.17 -10.98 -13.04
CA LYS A 173 8.97 -11.83 -12.83
C LYS A 173 8.92 -12.50 -11.44
N ASP A 174 10.05 -13.02 -10.96
CA ASP A 174 10.13 -13.66 -9.64
C ASP A 174 9.80 -12.69 -8.50
N GLU A 175 10.25 -11.43 -8.61
CA GLU A 175 9.90 -10.40 -7.65
C GLU A 175 8.45 -9.96 -7.76
N VAL A 176 7.86 -9.90 -8.96
CA VAL A 176 6.44 -9.59 -9.13
C VAL A 176 5.55 -10.68 -8.52
N MET A 177 5.90 -11.94 -8.74
CA MET A 177 5.20 -13.08 -8.11
C MET A 177 5.38 -13.09 -6.59
N ARG A 178 6.55 -12.68 -6.09
CA ARG A 178 6.78 -12.47 -4.65
C ARG A 178 5.92 -11.33 -4.11
N LEU A 179 5.80 -10.21 -4.82
CA LEU A 179 4.94 -9.08 -4.40
C LEU A 179 3.47 -9.52 -4.21
N ALA A 180 2.95 -10.39 -5.09
CA ALA A 180 1.58 -10.88 -4.98
C ALA A 180 1.35 -11.85 -3.79
N LYS A 181 2.41 -12.52 -3.30
CA LYS A 181 2.33 -13.49 -2.18
C LYS A 181 2.74 -12.90 -0.84
N GLU A 182 3.72 -12.02 -0.85
CA GLU A 182 4.40 -11.51 0.35
C GLU A 182 4.26 -9.99 0.49
N GLY A 183 3.77 -9.26 -0.51
CA GLY A 183 3.76 -7.80 -0.52
C GLY A 183 5.16 -7.21 -0.69
N GLN A 184 5.29 -5.89 -0.50
CA GLN A 184 6.56 -5.18 -0.59
C GLN A 184 7.41 -5.46 0.66
N THR A 185 8.57 -6.09 0.46
CA THR A 185 9.66 -6.18 1.44
C THR A 185 10.66 -5.06 1.17
N VAL A 186 11.18 -4.44 2.23
CA VAL A 186 12.20 -3.40 2.15
C VAL A 186 13.49 -4.01 2.66
N GLU A 187 14.35 -4.48 1.75
CA GLU A 187 15.63 -5.11 2.12
C GLU A 187 16.82 -4.27 1.64
N LYS A 188 16.68 -3.61 0.49
CA LYS A 188 17.71 -2.75 -0.10
C LYS A 188 17.24 -1.30 -0.19
N PRO A 189 18.18 -0.32 -0.25
CA PRO A 189 17.85 1.08 -0.51
C PRO A 189 16.98 1.29 -1.76
N ASP A 190 17.21 0.53 -2.83
CA ASP A 190 16.41 0.58 -4.06
C ASP A 190 14.93 0.22 -3.84
N ASP A 191 14.62 -0.65 -2.86
CA ASP A 191 13.24 -1.06 -2.57
C ASP A 191 12.40 0.07 -1.95
N VAL A 192 13.07 1.08 -1.42
CA VAL A 192 12.46 2.23 -0.75
C VAL A 192 12.00 3.28 -1.74
N ILE A 193 12.62 3.33 -2.92
CA ILE A 193 12.44 4.42 -3.88
C ILE A 193 11.50 3.94 -4.97
N LYS A 194 10.25 4.43 -4.95
CA LYS A 194 9.30 4.17 -6.04
C LYS A 194 9.67 5.02 -7.24
N ASP A 195 9.91 4.38 -8.39
CA ASP A 195 10.23 5.07 -9.64
C ASP A 195 9.17 4.75 -10.73
N PRO A 196 8.39 5.74 -11.21
CA PRO A 196 8.31 7.11 -10.75
C PRO A 196 7.44 7.29 -9.47
N LEU A 197 7.75 8.31 -8.67
CA LEU A 197 6.96 8.71 -7.51
C LEU A 197 5.73 9.53 -7.97
N THR A 198 4.51 9.06 -7.69
CA THR A 198 3.30 9.76 -8.13
C THR A 198 2.78 10.73 -7.07
N LEU A 199 2.83 12.04 -7.39
CA LEU A 199 2.49 13.16 -6.52
C LEU A 199 1.12 13.81 -6.82
N GLU A 200 0.21 13.09 -7.48
CA GLU A 200 -1.14 13.59 -7.84
C GLU A 200 -1.94 14.17 -6.66
N PHE A 201 -1.74 13.61 -5.47
CA PHE A 201 -2.41 14.04 -4.25
C PHE A 201 -2.08 15.47 -3.80
N LEU A 202 -1.03 16.07 -4.37
CA LEU A 202 -0.69 17.47 -4.14
C LEU A 202 -1.66 18.44 -4.84
N GLY A 203 -2.43 17.97 -5.83
CA GLY A 203 -3.40 18.78 -6.56
C GLY A 203 -2.76 19.91 -7.40
N LEU A 204 -1.48 19.79 -7.73
CA LEU A 204 -0.73 20.78 -8.51
C LEU A 204 -0.99 20.57 -10.00
N LYS A 205 -1.33 21.65 -10.73
CA LYS A 205 -1.49 21.62 -12.19
C LYS A 205 -0.14 21.74 -12.89
N VAL A 206 0.00 21.10 -14.05
CA VAL A 206 1.23 21.12 -14.87
C VAL A 206 1.55 22.52 -15.40
N ASP A 207 0.53 23.33 -15.66
CA ASP A 207 0.63 24.68 -16.23
C ASP A 207 0.92 25.77 -15.18
N ASP A 208 0.87 25.43 -13.89
CA ASP A 208 1.31 26.34 -12.84
C ASP A 208 2.85 26.30 -12.82
N SER A 209 3.50 27.44 -13.07
CA SER A 209 4.92 27.60 -12.75
C SER A 209 5.10 27.60 -11.23
N TYR A 210 5.07 26.43 -10.59
CA TYR A 210 5.33 26.31 -9.16
C TYR A 210 6.83 26.41 -8.86
N SER A 211 7.21 27.00 -7.73
CA SER A 211 8.57 26.95 -7.19
C SER A 211 8.79 25.65 -6.42
N GLU A 212 10.05 25.27 -6.19
CA GLU A 212 10.42 24.14 -5.33
C GLU A 212 9.81 24.30 -3.92
N THR A 213 9.85 25.52 -3.37
CA THR A 213 9.19 25.85 -2.09
C THR A 213 7.69 25.58 -2.10
N LYS A 214 6.99 25.80 -3.23
CA LYS A 214 5.55 25.50 -3.37
C LYS A 214 5.30 23.99 -3.43
N LEU A 215 6.14 23.24 -4.15
CA LEU A 215 6.08 21.77 -4.23
C LEU A 215 6.32 21.14 -2.85
N GLU A 216 7.37 21.58 -2.17
CA GLU A 216 7.73 21.16 -0.82
C GLU A 216 6.61 21.47 0.18
N SER A 217 6.09 22.70 0.16
CA SER A 217 4.98 23.09 1.05
C SER A 217 3.71 22.27 0.79
N ALA A 218 3.44 21.90 -0.47
CA ALA A 218 2.35 21.00 -0.81
C ALA A 218 2.59 19.61 -0.22
N ILE A 219 3.80 19.06 -0.35
CA ILE A 219 4.18 17.76 0.24
C ILE A 219 3.97 17.77 1.75
N ILE A 220 4.35 18.84 2.43
CA ILE A 220 4.21 18.93 3.90
C ILE A 220 2.76 19.03 4.33
N SER A 221 1.96 19.84 3.63
CA SER A 221 0.51 19.92 3.88
C SER A 221 -0.19 18.55 3.70
N LYS A 222 0.47 17.65 2.96
CA LYS A 222 0.05 16.29 2.64
C LYS A 222 1.07 15.26 3.13
N MET A 223 1.80 15.52 4.23
CA MET A 223 2.92 14.68 4.64
C MET A 223 2.52 13.22 4.87
N ARG A 224 1.32 12.99 5.44
CA ARG A 224 0.74 11.65 5.57
C ARG A 224 0.62 10.95 4.22
N ASP A 225 0.13 11.67 3.22
CA ASP A 225 -0.11 11.14 1.89
C ASP A 225 1.20 10.90 1.11
N PHE A 226 2.23 11.70 1.36
CA PHE A 226 3.58 11.54 0.84
C PHE A 226 4.32 10.36 1.48
N LEU A 227 4.25 10.21 2.82
CA LEU A 227 4.83 9.07 3.53
C LEU A 227 4.29 7.73 3.03
N LEU A 228 2.99 7.66 2.75
CA LEU A 228 2.38 6.47 2.14
C LEU A 228 2.91 6.19 0.73
N GLU A 229 3.20 7.24 -0.02
CA GLU A 229 3.78 7.09 -1.35
C GLU A 229 5.26 6.68 -1.28
N MET A 230 6.02 7.16 -0.30
CA MET A 230 7.41 6.72 -0.07
C MET A 230 7.48 5.25 0.38
N GLY A 231 6.49 4.76 1.13
CA GLY A 231 6.40 3.35 1.54
C GLY A 231 6.75 3.11 3.00
N LYS A 232 7.25 1.91 3.31
CA LYS A 232 7.32 1.40 4.68
C LYS A 232 8.52 1.94 5.45
N GLY A 233 8.30 2.24 6.73
CA GLY A 233 9.38 2.49 7.69
C GLY A 233 9.85 3.94 7.80
N PHE A 234 9.30 4.85 6.99
CA PHE A 234 9.66 6.26 7.06
C PHE A 234 9.11 6.97 8.29
N LEU A 235 9.99 7.71 8.96
CA LEU A 235 9.73 8.60 10.06
C LEU A 235 10.18 10.00 9.64
N PHE A 236 9.28 10.97 9.71
CA PHE A 236 9.62 12.35 9.39
C PHE A 236 10.37 12.98 10.57
N GLU A 237 11.57 13.53 10.31
CA GLU A 237 12.38 14.19 11.33
C GLU A 237 12.26 15.72 11.21
N ALA A 238 12.57 16.28 10.04
CA ALA A 238 12.69 17.72 9.87
C ALA A 238 12.46 18.17 8.42
N ARG A 239 12.10 19.45 8.29
CA ARG A 239 11.98 20.19 7.03
C ARG A 239 12.99 21.33 7.02
N GLN A 240 13.57 21.65 5.85
CA GLN A 240 14.52 22.75 5.67
C GLN A 240 15.62 22.68 6.73
N LYS A 241 16.16 21.48 6.95
CA LYS A 241 17.10 21.24 8.04
C LYS A 241 18.40 21.96 7.70
N ARG A 242 18.61 23.08 8.40
CA ARG A 242 19.83 23.85 8.29
C ARG A 242 20.96 23.12 8.99
N PHE A 243 22.08 22.99 8.31
CA PHE A 243 23.35 22.73 8.95
C PHE A 243 24.38 23.73 8.46
N THR A 244 25.36 24.01 9.31
CA THR A 244 26.37 25.03 9.06
C THR A 244 27.72 24.36 8.98
N PHE A 245 28.45 24.66 7.91
CA PHE A 245 29.82 24.20 7.73
C PHE A 245 30.66 25.37 7.26
N ASP A 246 31.74 25.67 7.98
CA ASP A 246 32.69 26.75 7.66
C ASP A 246 31.99 28.10 7.34
N GLU A 247 31.05 28.50 8.21
CA GLU A 247 30.23 29.72 8.07
C GLU A 247 29.24 29.75 6.89
N GLU A 248 29.20 28.71 6.05
CA GLU A 248 28.17 28.54 5.02
C GLU A 248 26.96 27.76 5.57
N HIS A 249 25.77 28.11 5.09
CA HIS A 249 24.52 27.50 5.51
C HIS A 249 23.89 26.70 4.38
N PHE A 250 23.67 25.42 4.66
CA PHE A 250 23.04 24.49 3.74
C PHE A 250 21.73 23.99 4.31
N TYR A 251 20.78 23.69 3.42
CA TYR A 251 19.43 23.33 3.78
C TYR A 251 19.04 22.05 3.03
N VAL A 252 18.74 21.00 3.78
CA VAL A 252 18.11 19.80 3.21
C VAL A 252 16.60 20.00 3.24
N ASP A 253 15.92 19.85 2.11
CA ASP A 253 14.47 20.06 2.02
C ASP A 253 13.70 19.20 3.01
N LEU A 254 13.90 17.88 2.98
CA LEU A 254 13.24 16.96 3.88
C LEU A 254 14.22 15.92 4.44
N VAL A 255 14.12 15.66 5.73
CA VAL A 255 14.92 14.67 6.43
C VAL A 255 14.00 13.62 7.04
N PHE A 256 14.20 12.38 6.63
CA PHE A 256 13.51 11.23 7.19
C PHE A 256 14.51 10.24 7.79
N TYR A 257 13.97 9.34 8.60
CA TYR A 257 14.66 8.15 9.07
C TYR A 257 13.87 6.92 8.63
N ASN A 258 14.53 5.92 8.03
CA ASN A 258 13.90 4.65 7.74
C ASN A 258 14.22 3.63 8.84
N ARG A 259 13.22 3.26 9.65
CA ARG A 259 13.43 2.34 10.78
C ARG A 259 13.70 0.89 10.38
N LEU A 260 13.35 0.49 9.16
CA LEU A 260 13.57 -0.88 8.66
C LEU A 260 14.99 -1.01 8.14
N LEU A 261 15.46 0.00 7.38
CA LEU A 261 16.85 0.06 6.94
C LEU A 261 17.81 0.52 8.04
N GLN A 262 17.30 1.21 9.07
CA GLN A 262 18.05 1.83 10.17
C GLN A 262 19.03 2.90 9.68
N CYS A 263 18.60 3.76 8.77
CA CYS A 263 19.42 4.87 8.24
C CYS A 263 18.60 6.13 8.00
N TYR A 264 19.30 7.26 7.87
CA TYR A 264 18.69 8.51 7.42
C TYR A 264 18.41 8.46 5.91
N CYS A 265 17.32 9.11 5.50
CA CYS A 265 16.95 9.34 4.12
C CYS A 265 16.76 10.85 3.91
N LEU A 266 17.71 11.46 3.20
CA LEU A 266 17.71 12.88 2.85
C LEU A 266 17.01 13.04 1.51
N ILE A 267 16.03 13.94 1.41
CA ILE A 267 15.28 14.14 0.17
C ILE A 267 15.40 15.61 -0.24
N ASP A 268 15.78 15.84 -1.49
CA ASP A 268 15.86 17.17 -2.10
C ASP A 268 15.00 17.21 -3.38
N LEU A 269 14.19 18.25 -3.53
CA LEU A 269 13.16 18.36 -4.58
C LEU A 269 13.64 19.29 -5.69
N LYS A 270 13.72 18.78 -6.92
CA LYS A 270 14.12 19.57 -8.10
C LYS A 270 12.99 19.69 -9.10
N LYS A 271 12.66 20.93 -9.49
CA LYS A 271 11.61 21.16 -10.50
C LYS A 271 12.03 20.69 -11.90
N ASP A 272 13.31 20.83 -12.21
CA ASP A 272 13.87 20.61 -13.54
C ASP A 272 14.75 19.35 -13.60
N LYS A 273 15.54 19.22 -14.67
CA LYS A 273 16.52 18.12 -14.81
C LYS A 273 17.60 18.27 -13.75
N LEU A 274 18.06 17.14 -13.22
CA LEU A 274 19.20 17.11 -12.30
C LEU A 274 20.46 17.65 -12.96
N THR A 275 21.23 18.41 -12.18
CA THR A 275 22.56 18.89 -12.55
C THR A 275 23.64 18.16 -11.75
N HIS A 276 24.89 18.23 -12.21
CA HIS A 276 26.03 17.69 -11.46
C HIS A 276 26.23 18.41 -10.11
N GLN A 277 25.81 19.69 -10.01
CA GLN A 277 25.87 20.46 -8.78
C GLN A 277 24.90 19.90 -7.73
N ASP A 278 23.67 19.53 -8.13
CA ASP A 278 22.68 18.93 -7.23
C ASP A 278 23.18 17.60 -6.65
N LEU A 279 23.83 16.78 -7.48
CA LEU A 279 24.41 15.50 -7.05
C LEU A 279 25.57 15.70 -6.08
N GLY A 280 26.46 16.66 -6.35
CA GLY A 280 27.56 17.02 -5.45
C GLY A 280 27.06 17.56 -4.10
N GLN A 281 26.04 18.41 -4.12
CA GLN A 281 25.38 18.93 -2.91
C GLN A 281 24.78 17.81 -2.08
N MET A 282 24.03 16.89 -2.70
CA MET A 282 23.47 15.72 -2.00
C MET A 282 24.57 14.81 -1.42
N GLN A 283 25.69 14.63 -2.14
CA GLN A 283 26.82 13.85 -1.62
C GLN A 283 27.44 14.47 -0.39
N MET A 284 27.57 15.80 -0.37
CA MET A 284 27.99 16.51 0.83
C MET A 284 27.00 16.28 1.98
N TYR A 285 25.70 16.27 1.70
CA TYR A 285 24.65 16.09 2.72
C TYR A 285 24.71 14.70 3.35
N VAL A 286 24.80 13.67 2.52
CA VAL A 286 24.96 12.27 2.97
C VAL A 286 26.23 12.11 3.81
N ASN A 287 27.36 12.65 3.35
CA ASN A 287 28.62 12.58 4.07
C ASN A 287 28.58 13.32 5.40
N TYR A 288 27.90 14.46 5.47
CA TYR A 288 27.73 15.21 6.73
C TYR A 288 26.93 14.39 7.74
N PHE A 289 25.82 13.79 7.31
CA PHE A 289 25.02 12.94 8.18
C PHE A 289 25.80 11.73 8.67
N ASP A 290 26.49 11.03 7.77
CA ASP A 290 27.28 9.85 8.14
C ASP A 290 28.42 10.15 9.11
N ARG A 291 29.02 11.35 9.04
CA ARG A 291 30.16 11.73 9.89
C ARG A 291 29.76 12.38 11.21
N TYR A 292 28.65 13.12 11.25
CA TYR A 292 28.34 14.01 12.37
C TYR A 292 26.97 13.81 13.01
N VAL A 293 26.01 13.17 12.32
CA VAL A 293 24.63 13.01 12.81
C VAL A 293 24.32 11.56 13.16
N LYS A 294 24.73 10.66 12.27
CA LYS A 294 24.49 9.22 12.36
C LYS A 294 25.19 8.64 13.58
N GLN A 295 24.50 7.74 14.28
CA GLN A 295 25.04 6.92 15.35
C GLN A 295 25.78 5.68 14.78
N ASP A 296 26.69 5.10 15.57
CA ASP A 296 27.53 3.98 15.12
C ASP A 296 26.73 2.76 14.66
N PHE A 297 25.56 2.50 15.26
CA PHE A 297 24.71 1.35 14.94
C PHE A 297 23.85 1.55 13.68
N GLU A 298 23.70 2.78 13.20
CA GLU A 298 22.85 3.08 12.05
C GLU A 298 23.60 2.77 10.74
N LYS A 299 22.88 2.39 9.68
CA LYS A 299 23.45 2.13 8.36
C LYS A 299 23.75 3.43 7.60
N PRO A 300 24.58 3.39 6.55
CA PRO A 300 24.91 4.57 5.75
C PRO A 300 23.67 5.34 5.28
N THR A 301 23.76 6.67 5.34
CA THR A 301 22.70 7.59 4.97
C THR A 301 22.40 7.51 3.47
N ILE A 302 21.12 7.56 3.13
CA ILE A 302 20.62 7.53 1.76
C ILE A 302 20.26 8.95 1.32
N GLY A 303 20.76 9.38 0.17
CA GLY A 303 20.32 10.60 -0.50
C GLY A 303 19.32 10.29 -1.62
N ILE A 304 18.21 11.03 -1.69
CA ILE A 304 17.17 10.88 -2.70
C ILE A 304 16.93 12.23 -3.37
N LEU A 305 17.24 12.31 -4.65
CA LEU A 305 16.93 13.46 -5.49
C LEU A 305 15.66 13.19 -6.29
N LEU A 306 14.59 13.93 -5.98
CA LEU A 306 13.31 13.81 -6.67
C LEU A 306 13.21 14.90 -7.74
N CYS A 307 13.19 14.51 -9.02
CA CYS A 307 13.21 15.44 -10.14
C CYS A 307 12.10 15.17 -11.16
N LYS A 308 11.74 16.15 -11.98
CA LYS A 308 10.72 15.94 -13.04
C LYS A 308 11.25 15.07 -14.19
N LYS A 309 12.57 15.09 -14.43
CA LYS A 309 13.23 14.32 -15.49
C LYS A 309 14.56 13.79 -14.99
N LYS A 310 14.65 12.46 -14.90
CA LYS A 310 15.87 11.74 -14.55
C LYS A 310 16.82 11.62 -15.75
N ASN A 311 18.12 11.62 -15.49
CA ASN A 311 19.16 11.33 -16.47
C ASN A 311 20.18 10.36 -15.85
N ASP A 312 19.98 9.06 -16.06
CA ASP A 312 20.80 8.00 -15.44
C ASP A 312 22.30 8.15 -15.76
N ALA A 313 22.63 8.52 -17.01
CA ALA A 313 24.03 8.70 -17.42
C ALA A 313 24.74 9.82 -16.64
N LEU A 314 24.03 10.89 -16.27
CA LEU A 314 24.61 11.97 -15.47
C LEU A 314 24.86 11.52 -14.03
N VAL A 315 23.97 10.70 -13.47
CA VAL A 315 24.08 10.14 -12.12
C VAL A 315 25.31 9.23 -12.05
N ASP A 316 25.42 8.27 -12.97
CA ASP A 316 26.52 7.30 -13.04
C ASP A 316 27.90 7.96 -13.25
N LEU A 317 27.94 9.06 -14.01
CA LEU A 317 29.20 9.79 -14.29
C LEU A 317 29.63 10.73 -13.15
N THR A 318 28.69 11.20 -12.33
CA THR A 318 28.97 12.20 -11.28
C THR A 318 29.27 11.55 -9.93
N LEU A 319 28.60 10.43 -9.64
CA LEU A 319 28.70 9.77 -8.34
C LEU A 319 29.65 8.56 -8.39
N PRO A 320 30.42 8.32 -7.32
CA PRO A 320 31.22 7.11 -7.22
C PRO A 320 30.32 5.88 -7.06
N LYS A 321 30.85 4.69 -7.42
CA LYS A 321 30.06 3.44 -7.46
C LYS A 321 29.51 2.99 -6.11
N ASP A 322 30.05 3.51 -5.01
CA ASP A 322 29.66 3.23 -3.63
C ASP A 322 28.77 4.34 -3.02
N ALA A 323 28.37 5.34 -3.80
CA ALA A 323 27.46 6.39 -3.33
C ALA A 323 26.06 5.84 -3.05
N ASN A 324 25.55 6.08 -1.85
CA ASN A 324 24.15 5.79 -1.47
C ASN A 324 23.21 6.93 -1.88
N ILE A 325 23.34 7.41 -3.12
CA ILE A 325 22.52 8.51 -3.64
C ILE A 325 21.76 8.04 -4.86
N TYR A 326 20.46 8.31 -4.84
CA TYR A 326 19.52 7.85 -5.83
C TYR A 326 18.78 9.03 -6.41
N ALA A 327 18.67 9.05 -7.74
CA ALA A 327 17.77 9.94 -8.44
C ALA A 327 16.47 9.18 -8.74
N SER A 328 15.32 9.82 -8.54
CA SER A 328 14.03 9.27 -8.97
C SER A 328 13.20 10.36 -9.64
N ALA A 329 12.46 9.95 -10.67
CA ALA A 329 11.52 10.85 -11.32
C ALA A 329 10.23 10.95 -10.51
N TYR A 330 9.66 12.14 -10.37
CA TYR A 330 8.29 12.30 -9.89
C TYR A 330 7.35 12.71 -11.01
N GLU A 331 6.12 12.24 -10.93
CA GLU A 331 5.03 12.63 -11.82
C GLU A 331 3.89 13.24 -11.02
N LEU A 332 3.42 14.42 -11.45
CA LEU A 332 2.30 15.10 -10.79
C LEU A 332 0.93 14.49 -11.14
N TYR A 333 0.88 13.56 -12.07
CA TYR A 333 -0.32 12.85 -12.48
C TYR A 333 0.06 11.42 -12.81
N LEU A 334 -0.89 10.51 -12.64
CA LEU A 334 -0.67 9.13 -13.00
C LEU A 334 -0.54 8.97 -14.54
N PRO A 335 0.41 8.17 -15.05
CA PRO A 335 0.38 7.74 -16.45
C PRO A 335 -0.97 7.10 -16.79
N ASN A 336 -1.32 7.00 -18.07
CA ASN A 336 -2.58 6.38 -18.46
C ASN A 336 -2.68 4.96 -17.85
N LYS A 337 -3.57 4.80 -16.86
CA LYS A 337 -3.75 3.54 -16.12
C LYS A 337 -4.02 2.36 -17.05
N ALA A 338 -4.82 2.56 -18.10
CA ALA A 338 -5.10 1.51 -19.07
C ALA A 338 -3.83 1.07 -19.82
N LEU A 339 -2.91 2.00 -20.09
CA LEU A 339 -1.63 1.71 -20.74
C LEU A 339 -0.67 0.96 -19.81
N LEU A 340 -0.61 1.33 -18.52
CA LEU A 340 0.22 0.60 -17.54
C LEU A 340 -0.29 -0.84 -17.38
N GLN A 341 -1.61 -1.01 -17.27
CA GLN A 341 -2.24 -2.33 -17.18
C GLN A 341 -2.03 -3.17 -18.43
N SER A 342 -2.11 -2.57 -19.63
CA SER A 342 -1.84 -3.31 -20.86
C SER A 342 -0.38 -3.74 -20.96
N LYS A 343 0.57 -2.87 -20.60
CA LYS A 343 2.01 -3.19 -20.62
C LYS A 343 2.37 -4.29 -19.63
N VAL A 344 1.85 -4.24 -18.40
CA VAL A 344 2.07 -5.31 -17.42
C VAL A 344 1.48 -6.62 -17.92
N LYS A 345 0.30 -6.57 -18.54
CA LYS A 345 -0.34 -7.76 -19.10
C LYS A 345 0.46 -8.34 -20.27
N GLU A 346 0.88 -7.51 -21.22
CA GLU A 346 1.73 -7.88 -22.36
C GLU A 346 3.05 -8.48 -21.88
N TRP A 347 3.70 -7.84 -20.90
CA TRP A 347 4.93 -8.36 -20.30
C TRP A 347 4.72 -9.71 -19.60
N ILE A 348 3.60 -9.90 -18.88
CA ILE A 348 3.27 -11.21 -18.28
C ILE A 348 2.98 -12.27 -19.37
N GLU A 349 2.37 -11.88 -20.51
CA GLU A 349 2.03 -12.77 -21.62
C GLU A 349 3.27 -13.17 -22.45
N GLU A 350 4.14 -12.23 -22.82
CA GLU A 350 5.41 -12.49 -23.50
C GLU A 350 6.28 -13.47 -22.69
N PHE A 351 6.36 -13.28 -21.38
CA PHE A 351 7.11 -14.20 -20.51
C PHE A 351 6.44 -15.55 -20.28
N LYS A 352 5.17 -15.74 -20.63
CA LYS A 352 4.50 -17.06 -20.64
C LYS A 352 4.73 -17.81 -21.95
N GLU A 353 4.92 -17.11 -23.06
CA GLU A 353 5.27 -17.74 -24.35
C GLU A 353 6.75 -18.21 -24.39
N TYR A 354 7.62 -17.65 -23.55
CA TYR A 354 9.06 -17.99 -23.50
C TYR A 354 9.45 -19.08 -22.49
N GLU A 355 8.51 -19.65 -21.72
CA GLU A 355 8.74 -20.90 -20.96
C GLU A 355 8.17 -22.09 -21.74
N PRO A 356 8.91 -22.70 -22.69
CA PRO A 356 8.50 -23.98 -23.24
C PRO A 356 8.66 -25.03 -22.13
N ASP A 357 7.55 -25.70 -21.81
CA ASP A 357 7.40 -26.90 -20.97
C ASP A 357 8.71 -27.50 -20.45
N ALA A 358 9.15 -27.05 -19.27
CA ALA A 358 10.18 -27.75 -18.47
C ALA A 358 9.58 -28.92 -17.68
N ASP A 359 8.63 -29.65 -18.28
CA ASP A 359 7.97 -30.80 -17.66
C ASP A 359 7.74 -31.92 -18.68
N ASN A 360 8.82 -32.34 -19.36
CA ASN A 360 8.83 -33.62 -20.06
C ASN A 360 10.23 -34.24 -20.13
N THR A 361 10.87 -34.44 -18.98
CA THR A 361 12.00 -35.38 -18.85
C THR A 361 11.85 -36.15 -17.54
N ASN A 362 11.03 -37.20 -17.57
CA ASN A 362 11.23 -38.43 -16.79
C ASN A 362 10.24 -39.50 -17.29
N LYS A 363 10.52 -40.03 -18.48
CA LYS A 363 10.15 -41.38 -18.90
C LYS A 363 11.22 -41.90 -19.85
N GLU A 364 12.25 -42.49 -19.29
CA GLU A 364 12.88 -43.70 -19.84
C GLU A 364 13.17 -44.66 -18.68
#